data_AF-A7HW15-F1
#
_entry.id   AF-A7HW15-F1
#
_cell.length_a   1.000
_cell.length_b   1.000
_cell.length_c   1.000
_cell.angle_alpha   90.00
_cell.angle_beta   90.00
_cell.angle_gamma   90.00
#
_symmetry.space_group_name_H-M   'P 1'
#
loop_
_entity.id
_entity.type
_entity.pdbx_description
1 polymer ?
#
loop_
_entity_poly.entity_id
_entity_poly.type
_entity_poly.pdbx_seq_one_letter_code
_entity_poly.pdbx_strand_id
1 'polypeptide(L)'
;MSHAAPVIETEDEYTAIERAVLETPRGRWFLQEFGQRNRAADTGEVIGAIERLYDLARETRADARFGFLYHEMQEMRRALGAACETMAAIKPGSRRNDHDTGTEELAAIAEAANRAAGDIAHAAGRLQEISEALRGSGADTDLCDEIEMHASGIFMASAYQEMTGKRIGAIIDALGQMEAHITRSIALWEEEAGRS
;
A
#
# COMPACT_ATOMS: atom_id res chain seq x y z
N MET A 1 18.42 65.99 -10.48
CA MET A 1 19.76 65.78 -9.92
C MET A 1 19.64 64.70 -8.86
N SER A 2 20.19 63.51 -9.12
CA SER A 2 20.20 62.41 -8.16
C SER A 2 21.27 62.74 -7.11
N HIS A 3 20.86 63.09 -5.90
CA HIS A 3 21.81 63.24 -4.80
C HIS A 3 21.98 61.85 -4.19
N ALA A 4 23.12 61.22 -4.45
CA ALA A 4 23.51 60.00 -3.76
C ALA A 4 23.47 60.28 -2.25
N ALA A 5 22.80 59.42 -1.48
CA ALA A 5 22.83 59.52 -0.03
C ALA A 5 24.28 59.46 0.43
N PRO A 6 24.73 60.34 1.35
CA PRO A 6 26.09 60.30 1.86
C PRO A 6 26.32 58.94 2.53
N VAL A 7 27.37 58.24 2.09
CA VAL A 7 27.83 57.02 2.74
C VAL A 7 28.56 57.47 4.01
N ILE A 8 28.00 57.12 5.17
CA ILE A 8 28.68 57.37 6.45
C ILE A 8 29.77 56.30 6.57
N GLU A 9 31.04 56.72 6.54
CA GLU A 9 32.18 55.78 6.46
C GLU A 9 32.78 55.47 7.84
N THR A 10 32.44 56.23 8.89
CA THR A 10 33.02 56.08 10.24
C THR A 10 31.97 56.14 11.36
N GLU A 11 32.18 55.36 12.42
CA GLU A 11 31.32 55.31 13.61
C GLU A 11 31.24 56.68 14.32
N ASP A 12 32.32 57.47 14.27
CA ASP A 12 32.39 58.81 14.85
C ASP A 12 31.50 59.82 14.10
N GLU A 13 31.45 59.73 12.77
CA GLU A 13 30.58 60.56 11.94
C GLU A 13 29.10 60.20 12.14
N TYR A 14 28.79 58.89 12.25
CA TYR A 14 27.47 58.42 12.61
C TYR A 14 27.02 58.99 13.97
N THR A 15 27.87 58.89 14.99
CA THR A 15 27.59 59.37 16.35
C THR A 15 27.41 60.89 16.39
N ALA A 16 28.18 61.64 15.61
CA ALA A 16 28.04 63.10 15.50
C ALA A 16 26.69 63.50 14.88
N ILE A 17 26.27 62.81 13.82
CA ILE A 17 24.96 63.02 13.17
C ILE A 17 23.82 62.59 14.10
N GLU A 18 23.94 61.44 14.75
CA GLU A 18 22.96 60.95 15.73
C GLU A 18 22.73 61.98 16.84
N ARG A 19 23.83 62.52 17.41
CA ARG A 19 23.77 63.57 18.43
C ARG A 19 23.03 64.81 17.94
N ALA A 20 23.36 65.30 16.74
CA ALA A 20 22.70 66.46 16.14
C ALA A 20 21.20 66.23 15.90
N VAL A 21 20.79 65.02 15.51
CA VAL A 21 19.38 64.64 15.34
C VAL A 21 18.66 64.59 16.70
N LEU A 22 19.31 64.04 17.73
CA LEU A 22 18.77 63.92 19.09
C LEU A 22 18.58 65.27 19.80
N GLU A 23 19.27 66.34 19.40
CA GLU A 23 19.12 67.67 20.00
C GLU A 23 17.70 68.23 19.83
N THR A 24 17.05 67.92 18.71
CA THR A 24 15.70 68.43 18.41
C THR A 24 14.59 67.46 18.86
N PRO A 25 13.44 67.97 19.36
CA PRO A 25 12.29 67.12 19.65
C PRO A 25 11.81 66.29 18.44
N ARG A 26 11.91 66.85 17.23
CA ARG A 26 11.49 66.19 15.98
C ARG A 26 12.43 65.06 15.56
N GLY A 27 13.74 65.22 15.75
CA GLY A 27 14.73 64.18 15.45
C GLY A 27 14.66 63.00 16.42
N ARG A 28 14.41 63.24 17.71
CA ARG A 28 14.13 62.17 18.69
C ARG A 28 12.92 61.32 18.31
N TRP A 29 11.81 61.97 17.92
CA TRP A 29 10.61 61.27 17.45
C TRP A 29 10.89 60.45 16.17
N PHE A 30 11.62 61.03 15.21
CA PHE A 30 11.98 60.34 13.98
C PHE A 30 12.82 59.09 14.23
N LEU A 31 13.85 59.14 15.08
CA LEU A 31 14.70 57.98 15.39
C LEU A 31 13.93 56.88 16.14
N GLN A 32 13.04 57.26 17.06
CA GLN A 32 12.16 56.31 17.75
C GLN A 32 11.23 55.59 16.77
N GLU A 33 10.56 56.35 15.90
CA GLU A 33 9.65 55.83 14.89
C GLU A 33 10.39 55.00 13.82
N PHE A 34 11.56 55.47 13.38
CA PHE A 34 12.43 54.76 12.43
C PHE A 34 12.91 53.43 13.01
N GLY A 35 13.42 53.42 14.24
CA GLY A 35 13.83 52.19 14.92
C GLY A 35 12.66 51.22 15.16
N GLN A 36 11.47 51.74 15.46
CA GLN A 36 10.27 50.90 15.60
C GLN A 36 9.87 50.25 14.27
N ARG A 37 9.84 51.03 13.18
CA ARG A 37 9.49 50.54 11.84
C ARG A 37 10.56 49.61 11.27
N ASN A 38 11.84 49.90 11.49
CA ASN A 38 12.93 49.05 11.02
C ASN A 38 12.90 47.69 11.73
N ARG A 39 12.79 47.67 13.07
CA ARG A 39 12.64 46.40 13.80
C ARG A 39 11.41 45.61 13.38
N ALA A 40 10.28 46.29 13.13
CA ALA A 40 9.07 45.63 12.64
C ALA A 40 9.27 45.04 11.23
N ALA A 41 9.98 45.75 10.35
CA ALA A 41 10.33 45.28 9.01
C ALA A 41 11.32 44.10 9.06
N ASP A 42 12.40 44.22 9.83
CA ASP A 42 13.41 43.17 10.03
C ASP A 42 12.76 41.90 10.62
N THR A 43 11.86 42.07 11.58
CA THR A 43 11.10 40.94 12.17
C THR A 43 10.20 40.29 11.13
N GLY A 44 9.52 41.09 10.29
CA GLY A 44 8.70 40.57 9.20
C GLY A 44 9.50 39.81 8.15
N GLU A 45 10.70 40.30 7.82
CA GLU A 45 11.61 39.63 6.88
C GLU A 45 12.10 38.28 7.43
N VAL A 46 12.50 38.24 8.70
CA VAL A 46 12.93 37.00 9.38
C VAL A 46 11.78 36.01 9.48
N ILE A 47 10.57 36.44 9.86
CA ILE A 47 9.39 35.56 9.88
C ILE A 47 9.11 34.99 8.48
N GLY A 48 9.10 35.84 7.45
CA GLY A 48 8.89 35.36 6.08
C GLY A 48 9.98 34.41 5.59
N ALA A 49 11.24 34.60 6.02
CA ALA A 49 12.33 33.67 5.74
C ALA A 49 12.14 32.33 6.46
N ILE A 50 11.68 32.34 7.72
CA ILE A 50 11.36 31.14 8.49
C ILE A 50 10.20 30.38 7.85
N GLU A 51 9.15 31.06 7.40
CA GLU A 51 8.01 30.46 6.71
C GLU A 51 8.46 29.75 5.43
N ARG A 52 9.26 30.40 4.58
CA ARG A 52 9.83 29.78 3.38
C ARG A 52 10.71 28.56 3.69
N LEU A 53 11.54 28.64 4.74
CA LEU A 53 12.37 27.51 5.17
C LEU A 53 11.51 26.35 5.71
N TYR A 54 10.45 26.67 6.44
CA TYR A 54 9.50 25.69 6.95
C TYR A 54 8.80 24.97 5.80
N ASP A 55 8.31 25.71 4.79
CA ASP A 55 7.65 25.15 3.62
C ASP A 55 8.60 24.23 2.84
N LEU A 56 9.83 24.68 2.56
CA LEU A 56 10.85 23.87 1.88
C LEU A 56 11.20 22.59 2.66
N ALA A 57 11.36 22.69 3.98
CA ALA A 57 11.64 21.54 4.82
C ALA A 57 10.45 20.57 4.88
N ARG A 58 9.22 21.08 4.81
CA ARG A 58 7.99 20.29 4.75
C ARG A 58 7.88 19.53 3.43
N GLU A 59 8.15 20.20 2.31
CA GLU A 59 8.20 19.60 0.97
C GLU A 59 9.26 18.50 0.90
N THR A 60 10.50 18.80 1.29
CA THR A 60 11.60 17.80 1.29
C THR A 60 11.27 16.55 2.12
N ARG A 61 10.59 16.73 3.27
CA ARG A 61 10.15 15.62 4.12
C ARG A 61 9.01 14.83 3.48
N ALA A 62 8.10 15.50 2.78
CA ALA A 62 7.04 14.85 2.04
C ALA A 62 7.65 13.97 0.94
N ASP A 63 8.57 14.51 0.13
CA ASP A 63 9.28 13.79 -0.94
C ASP A 63 10.04 12.56 -0.44
N ALA A 64 10.77 12.68 0.67
CA ALA A 64 11.45 11.54 1.27
C ALA A 64 10.47 10.46 1.75
N ARG A 65 9.33 10.85 2.34
CA ARG A 65 8.27 9.91 2.73
C ARG A 65 7.60 9.28 1.51
N PHE A 66 7.42 10.04 0.44
CA PHE A 66 6.87 9.55 -0.83
C PHE A 66 7.78 8.47 -1.43
N GLY A 67 9.08 8.75 -1.55
CA GLY A 67 10.05 7.78 -2.07
C GLY A 67 10.09 6.49 -1.25
N PHE A 68 10.02 6.58 0.08
CA PHE A 68 9.95 5.43 0.97
C PHE A 68 8.68 4.59 0.75
N LEU A 69 7.49 5.22 0.76
CA LEU A 69 6.22 4.49 0.58
C LEU A 69 6.12 3.85 -0.80
N TYR A 70 6.55 4.55 -1.86
CA TYR A 70 6.59 3.99 -3.20
C TYR A 70 7.48 2.74 -3.25
N HIS A 71 8.67 2.80 -2.65
CA HIS A 71 9.57 1.66 -2.57
C HIS A 71 8.96 0.47 -1.80
N GLU A 72 8.38 0.72 -0.62
CA GLU A 72 7.72 -0.32 0.18
C GLU A 72 6.57 -1.01 -0.59
N MET A 73 5.78 -0.25 -1.35
CA MET A 73 4.71 -0.85 -2.15
C MET A 73 5.23 -1.67 -3.32
N GLN A 74 6.35 -1.26 -3.93
CA GLN A 74 7.05 -2.03 -4.95
C GLN A 74 7.57 -3.36 -4.39
N GLU A 75 8.18 -3.33 -3.20
CA GLU A 75 8.63 -4.54 -2.50
C GLU A 75 7.45 -5.44 -2.12
N MET A 76 6.34 -4.87 -1.63
CA MET A 76 5.12 -5.62 -1.30
C MET A 76 4.54 -6.32 -2.54
N ARG A 77 4.51 -5.64 -3.69
CA ARG A 77 4.06 -6.23 -4.96
C ARG A 77 4.95 -7.41 -5.37
N ARG A 78 6.27 -7.27 -5.27
CA ARG A 78 7.21 -8.35 -5.59
C ARG A 78 7.06 -9.54 -4.65
N ALA A 79 6.95 -9.29 -3.35
CA ALA A 79 6.75 -10.33 -2.34
C ALA A 79 5.44 -11.08 -2.56
N LEU A 80 4.36 -10.36 -2.92
CA LEU A 80 3.07 -10.95 -3.26
C LEU A 80 3.15 -11.84 -4.50
N GLY A 81 3.78 -11.35 -5.58
CA GLY A 81 4.02 -12.14 -6.78
C GLY A 81 4.81 -13.42 -6.50
N ALA A 82 5.91 -13.32 -5.76
CA ALA A 82 6.75 -14.46 -5.39
C ALA A 82 6.02 -15.48 -4.50
N ALA A 83 5.20 -15.01 -3.55
CA ALA A 83 4.34 -15.88 -2.74
C ALA A 83 3.34 -16.63 -3.62
N CYS A 84 2.72 -15.94 -4.58
CA CYS A 84 1.76 -16.57 -5.49
C CYS A 84 2.42 -17.62 -6.37
N GLU A 85 3.58 -17.31 -6.96
CA GLU A 85 4.38 -18.27 -7.75
C GLU A 85 4.79 -19.50 -6.94
N THR A 86 5.23 -19.30 -5.70
CA THR A 86 5.60 -20.40 -4.80
C THR A 86 4.41 -21.32 -4.53
N MET A 87 3.22 -20.76 -4.30
CA MET A 87 2.01 -21.53 -4.06
C MET A 87 1.54 -22.28 -5.32
N ALA A 88 1.69 -21.66 -6.50
CA ALA A 88 1.38 -22.31 -7.78
C ALA A 88 2.33 -23.49 -8.09
N ALA A 89 3.62 -23.34 -7.77
CA ALA A 89 4.65 -24.36 -8.00
C ALA A 89 4.44 -25.66 -7.20
N ILE A 90 3.59 -25.65 -6.16
CA ILE A 90 3.27 -26.84 -5.34
C ILE A 90 2.49 -27.90 -6.14
N LYS A 91 1.98 -27.58 -7.35
CA LYS A 91 1.32 -28.56 -8.23
C LYS A 91 2.16 -28.88 -9.49
N PRO A 92 2.42 -30.16 -9.81
CA PRO A 92 3.16 -30.54 -11.02
C PRO A 92 2.25 -30.49 -12.25
N GLY A 93 2.66 -29.75 -13.29
CA GLY A 93 2.22 -30.00 -14.68
C GLY A 93 1.30 -28.97 -15.34
N SER A 94 1.02 -27.81 -14.73
CA SER A 94 0.31 -26.74 -15.47
C SER A 94 1.26 -26.07 -16.47
N ARG A 95 0.80 -25.94 -17.71
CA ARG A 95 1.57 -25.36 -18.81
C ARG A 95 1.52 -23.84 -18.63
N ARG A 96 2.56 -23.27 -18.02
CA ARG A 96 2.71 -21.83 -17.78
C ARG A 96 2.53 -21.06 -19.08
N ASN A 97 1.46 -20.27 -19.19
CA ASN A 97 1.36 -19.23 -20.21
C ASN A 97 2.06 -17.99 -19.67
N ASP A 98 2.85 -17.32 -20.49
CA ASP A 98 3.73 -16.18 -20.11
C ASP A 98 2.97 -14.90 -19.69
N HIS A 99 1.63 -14.99 -19.58
CA HIS A 99 0.73 -13.87 -19.33
C HIS A 99 -0.22 -14.06 -18.15
N ASP A 100 -0.28 -15.26 -17.53
CA ASP A 100 -1.12 -15.45 -16.34
C ASP A 100 -0.43 -14.84 -15.12
N THR A 101 -1.18 -14.05 -14.36
CA THR A 101 -0.75 -13.59 -13.04
C THR A 101 -0.73 -14.75 -12.06
N GLY A 102 0.16 -14.72 -11.05
CA GLY A 102 0.27 -15.80 -10.07
C GLY A 102 -1.04 -16.07 -9.32
N THR A 103 -1.89 -15.06 -9.16
CA THR A 103 -3.22 -15.18 -8.54
C THR A 103 -4.24 -15.92 -9.43
N GLU A 104 -4.18 -15.74 -10.75
CA GLU A 104 -5.08 -16.44 -11.70
C GLU A 104 -4.77 -17.94 -11.74
N GLU A 105 -3.49 -18.29 -11.76
CA GLU A 105 -3.06 -19.70 -11.69
C GLU A 105 -3.51 -20.36 -10.38
N LEU A 106 -3.38 -19.64 -9.26
CA LEU A 106 -3.86 -20.10 -7.96
C LEU A 106 -5.38 -20.30 -7.92
N ALA A 107 -6.15 -19.38 -8.51
CA ALA A 107 -7.60 -19.49 -8.60
C ALA A 107 -8.01 -20.75 -9.38
N ALA A 108 -7.34 -21.01 -10.51
CA ALA A 108 -7.57 -22.23 -11.30
C ALA A 108 -7.24 -23.50 -10.51
N ILE A 109 -6.19 -23.50 -9.68
CA ILE A 109 -5.85 -24.60 -8.79
C ILE A 109 -6.95 -24.84 -7.75
N ALA A 110 -7.43 -23.78 -7.09
CA ALA A 110 -8.50 -23.87 -6.10
C ALA A 110 -9.80 -24.41 -6.72
N GLU A 111 -10.14 -23.96 -7.93
CA GLU A 111 -11.31 -24.44 -8.65
C GLU A 111 -11.17 -25.92 -9.05
N ALA A 112 -9.98 -26.32 -9.53
CA ALA A 112 -9.70 -27.72 -9.83
C ALA A 112 -9.78 -28.62 -8.60
N ALA A 113 -9.33 -28.14 -7.43
CA ALA A 113 -9.45 -28.87 -6.17
C ALA A 113 -10.92 -29.04 -5.74
N ASN A 114 -11.73 -27.99 -5.88
CA ASN A 114 -13.17 -28.06 -5.60
C ASN A 114 -13.89 -29.04 -6.54
N ARG A 115 -13.56 -29.04 -7.84
CA ARG A 115 -14.11 -30.02 -8.79
C ARG A 115 -13.77 -31.45 -8.39
N ALA A 116 -12.50 -31.71 -8.07
CA ALA A 116 -12.07 -33.04 -7.62
C ALA A 116 -12.79 -33.49 -6.34
N ALA A 117 -13.03 -32.58 -5.38
CA ALA A 117 -13.81 -32.90 -4.18
C ALA A 117 -15.26 -33.28 -4.52
N GLY A 118 -15.88 -32.58 -5.49
CA GLY A 118 -17.22 -32.93 -6.00
C GLY A 118 -17.26 -34.29 -6.68
N ASP A 119 -16.25 -34.61 -7.51
CA ASP A 119 -16.15 -35.91 -8.18
C ASP A 119 -16.00 -37.06 -7.17
N ILE A 120 -15.23 -36.85 -6.10
CA ILE A 120 -15.08 -37.83 -5.00
C ILE A 120 -16.42 -38.02 -4.26
N ALA A 121 -17.13 -36.92 -3.96
CA ALA A 121 -18.44 -37.00 -3.31
C ALA A 121 -19.46 -37.76 -4.17
N HIS A 122 -19.46 -37.51 -5.48
CA HIS A 122 -20.30 -38.25 -6.42
C HIS A 122 -19.93 -39.74 -6.47
N ALA A 123 -18.63 -40.08 -6.53
CA ALA A 123 -18.18 -41.46 -6.49
C ALA A 123 -18.59 -42.18 -5.18
N ALA A 124 -18.53 -41.49 -4.04
CA ALA A 124 -19.01 -42.01 -2.77
C ALA A 124 -20.53 -42.28 -2.80
N GLY A 125 -21.33 -41.36 -3.36
CA GLY A 125 -22.77 -41.59 -3.55
C GLY A 125 -23.06 -42.81 -4.44
N ARG A 126 -22.29 -42.98 -5.52
CA ARG A 126 -22.39 -44.16 -6.39
C ARG A 126 -22.06 -45.46 -5.66
N LEU A 127 -21.09 -45.46 -4.73
CA LEU A 127 -20.80 -46.64 -3.90
C LEU A 127 -21.97 -46.99 -2.97
N GLN A 128 -22.67 -46.00 -2.42
CA GLN A 128 -23.86 -46.23 -1.60
C GLN A 128 -24.99 -46.86 -2.42
N GLU A 129 -25.31 -46.29 -3.59
CA GLU A 129 -26.33 -46.85 -4.51
C GLU A 129 -26.02 -48.30 -4.92
N ILE A 130 -24.75 -48.61 -5.18
CA ILE A 130 -24.30 -49.97 -5.52
C ILE A 130 -24.47 -50.90 -4.32
N SER A 131 -24.12 -50.47 -3.11
CA SER A 131 -24.30 -51.25 -1.88
C SER A 131 -25.77 -51.60 -1.64
N GLU A 132 -26.67 -50.64 -1.80
CA GLU A 132 -28.11 -50.84 -1.69
C GLU A 132 -28.63 -51.85 -2.73
N ALA A 133 -28.19 -51.73 -3.98
CA ALA A 133 -28.55 -52.66 -5.05
C ALA A 133 -28.04 -54.09 -4.79
N LEU A 134 -26.82 -54.24 -4.29
CA LEU A 134 -26.24 -55.53 -3.89
C LEU A 134 -27.05 -56.16 -2.77
N ARG A 135 -27.41 -55.38 -1.74
CA ARG A 135 -28.27 -55.82 -0.63
C ARG A 135 -29.62 -56.31 -1.13
N GLY A 136 -30.26 -55.57 -2.03
CA GLY A 136 -31.53 -55.95 -2.67
C GLY A 136 -31.44 -57.22 -3.53
N SER A 137 -30.25 -57.56 -4.01
CA SER A 137 -29.96 -58.77 -4.80
C SER A 137 -29.66 -60.00 -3.95
N GLY A 138 -29.61 -59.86 -2.62
CA GLY A 138 -29.28 -60.94 -1.68
C GLY A 138 -27.78 -61.11 -1.42
N ALA A 139 -26.96 -60.08 -1.65
CA ALA A 139 -25.56 -60.07 -1.23
C ALA A 139 -25.42 -60.07 0.31
N ASP A 140 -24.22 -60.39 0.80
CA ASP A 140 -23.87 -60.38 2.22
C ASP A 140 -24.12 -58.98 2.82
N THR A 141 -24.93 -58.93 3.88
CA THR A 141 -25.31 -57.67 4.54
C THR A 141 -24.15 -57.01 5.28
N ASP A 142 -23.23 -57.77 5.87
CA ASP A 142 -22.11 -57.22 6.63
C ASP A 142 -21.12 -56.52 5.69
N LEU A 143 -20.88 -57.10 4.50
CA LEU A 143 -20.08 -56.46 3.46
C LEU A 143 -20.75 -55.19 2.90
N CYS A 144 -22.08 -55.18 2.75
CA CYS A 144 -22.81 -53.98 2.32
C CYS A 144 -22.73 -52.85 3.36
N ASP A 145 -22.84 -53.18 4.65
CA ASP A 145 -22.68 -52.23 5.75
C ASP A 145 -21.25 -51.64 5.80
N GLU A 146 -20.23 -52.45 5.54
CA GLU A 146 -18.83 -51.98 5.46
C GLU A 146 -18.61 -51.00 4.28
N ILE A 147 -19.18 -51.30 3.10
CA ILE A 147 -19.14 -50.40 1.93
C ILE A 147 -19.82 -49.07 2.25
N GLU A 148 -21.01 -49.10 2.88
CA GLU A 148 -21.75 -47.90 3.25
C GLU A 148 -20.95 -47.05 4.26
N MET A 149 -20.36 -47.67 5.28
CA MET A 149 -19.51 -46.97 6.25
C MET A 149 -18.33 -46.26 5.56
N HIS A 150 -17.64 -46.94 4.65
CA HIS A 150 -16.52 -46.34 3.92
C HIS A 150 -16.97 -45.24 2.97
N ALA A 151 -18.06 -45.44 2.24
CA ALA A 151 -18.60 -44.43 1.32
C ALA A 151 -19.01 -43.16 2.09
N SER A 152 -19.69 -43.30 3.23
CA SER A 152 -19.98 -42.17 4.13
C SER A 152 -18.72 -41.48 4.63
N GLY A 153 -17.68 -42.24 5.01
CA GLY A 153 -16.39 -41.68 5.41
C GLY A 153 -15.72 -40.86 4.31
N ILE A 154 -15.72 -41.36 3.07
CA ILE A 154 -15.17 -40.68 1.89
C ILE A 154 -15.96 -39.39 1.61
N PHE A 155 -17.29 -39.44 1.62
CA PHE A 155 -18.15 -38.29 1.40
C PHE A 155 -17.89 -37.16 2.42
N MET A 156 -17.77 -37.50 3.70
CA MET A 156 -17.48 -36.53 4.75
C MET A 156 -16.08 -35.92 4.60
N ALA A 157 -15.08 -36.73 4.22
CA ALA A 157 -13.74 -36.26 3.95
C ALA A 157 -13.69 -35.30 2.74
N SER A 158 -14.42 -35.61 1.67
CA SER A 158 -14.50 -34.72 0.50
C SER A 158 -15.21 -33.41 0.81
N ALA A 159 -16.26 -33.42 1.64
CA ALA A 159 -16.93 -32.20 2.08
C ALA A 159 -15.98 -31.27 2.89
N TYR A 160 -15.11 -31.83 3.74
CA TYR A 160 -14.09 -31.05 4.44
C TYR A 160 -13.04 -30.45 3.47
N GLN A 161 -12.65 -31.20 2.45
CA GLN A 161 -11.72 -30.73 1.42
C GLN A 161 -12.34 -29.62 0.56
N GLU A 162 -13.62 -29.73 0.19
CA GLU A 162 -14.34 -28.67 -0.53
C GLU A 162 -14.35 -27.36 0.27
N MET A 163 -14.58 -27.43 1.58
CA MET A 163 -14.51 -26.25 2.46
C MET A 163 -13.10 -25.66 2.54
N THR A 164 -12.08 -26.51 2.55
CA THR A 164 -10.68 -26.07 2.47
C THR A 164 -10.38 -25.37 1.14
N GLY A 165 -10.84 -25.93 0.03
CA GLY A 165 -10.69 -25.34 -1.31
C GLY A 165 -11.37 -23.98 -1.44
N LYS A 166 -12.60 -23.84 -0.92
CA LYS A 166 -13.30 -22.53 -0.85
C LYS A 166 -12.54 -21.49 -0.04
N ARG A 167 -11.96 -21.87 1.10
CA ARG A 167 -11.14 -20.96 1.93
C ARG A 167 -9.88 -20.51 1.21
N ILE A 168 -9.21 -21.43 0.50
CA ILE A 168 -8.05 -21.10 -0.33
C ILE A 168 -8.46 -20.12 -1.43
N GLY A 169 -9.57 -20.36 -2.13
CA GLY A 169 -10.13 -19.43 -3.12
C GLY A 169 -10.34 -18.02 -2.56
N ALA A 170 -10.97 -17.90 -1.38
CA ALA A 170 -11.19 -16.60 -0.75
C ALA A 170 -9.88 -15.87 -0.37
N ILE A 171 -8.84 -16.60 0.02
CA ILE A 171 -7.51 -16.02 0.28
C ILE A 171 -6.90 -15.50 -1.02
N ILE A 172 -6.99 -16.26 -2.11
CA ILE A 172 -6.48 -15.87 -3.42
C ILE A 172 -7.19 -14.61 -3.92
N ASP A 173 -8.52 -14.53 -3.78
CA ASP A 173 -9.30 -13.34 -4.13
C ASP A 173 -8.85 -12.10 -3.34
N ALA A 174 -8.54 -12.26 -2.06
CA ALA A 174 -8.02 -11.18 -1.22
C ALA A 174 -6.62 -10.73 -1.67
N LEU A 175 -5.74 -11.68 -2.00
CA LEU A 175 -4.40 -11.39 -2.54
C LEU A 175 -4.49 -10.63 -3.87
N GLY A 176 -5.37 -11.06 -4.78
CA GLY A 176 -5.61 -10.35 -6.05
C GLY A 176 -6.14 -8.93 -5.86
N GLN A 177 -7.04 -8.72 -4.88
CA GLN A 177 -7.50 -7.37 -4.53
C GLN A 177 -6.37 -6.48 -3.98
N MET A 178 -5.49 -7.04 -3.14
CA MET A 178 -4.32 -6.33 -2.63
C MET A 178 -3.36 -5.95 -3.76
N GLU A 179 -3.09 -6.86 -4.70
CA GLU A 179 -2.25 -6.60 -5.86
C GLU A 179 -2.81 -5.48 -6.74
N ALA A 180 -4.12 -5.52 -7.02
CA ALA A 180 -4.80 -4.50 -7.80
C ALA A 180 -4.77 -3.14 -7.10
N HIS A 181 -4.92 -3.10 -5.77
CA HIS A 181 -4.82 -1.86 -5.00
C HIS A 181 -3.40 -1.31 -5.03
N ILE A 182 -2.37 -2.14 -4.79
CA ILE A 182 -0.97 -1.72 -4.83
C ILE A 182 -0.63 -1.15 -6.20
N THR A 183 -0.99 -1.86 -7.27
CA THR A 183 -0.74 -1.44 -8.65
C THR A 183 -1.43 -0.13 -8.98
N ARG A 184 -2.68 0.06 -8.55
CA ARG A 184 -3.42 1.31 -8.75
C ARG A 184 -2.78 2.47 -7.98
N SER A 185 -2.40 2.26 -6.73
CA SER A 185 -1.76 3.30 -5.93
C SER A 185 -0.39 3.67 -6.49
N ILE A 186 0.40 2.71 -6.98
CA ILE A 186 1.65 2.96 -7.72
C ILE A 186 1.38 3.83 -8.96
N ALA A 187 0.40 3.47 -9.80
CA ALA A 187 0.08 4.20 -11.02
C ALA A 187 -0.37 5.65 -10.74
N LEU A 188 -1.25 5.84 -9.75
CA LEU A 188 -1.68 7.18 -9.33
C LEU A 188 -0.50 8.03 -8.84
N TRP A 189 0.47 7.42 -8.15
CA TRP A 189 1.65 8.13 -7.67
C TRP A 189 2.65 8.46 -8.77
N GLU A 190 2.81 7.59 -9.77
CA GLU A 190 3.61 7.87 -10.97
C GLU A 190 3.02 9.03 -11.78
N GLU A 191 1.68 9.10 -11.89
CA GLU A 191 1.01 10.23 -12.52
C GLU A 191 1.22 11.56 -11.77
N GLU A 192 1.14 11.55 -10.44
CA GLU A 192 1.32 12.75 -9.64
C GLU A 192 2.79 13.24 -9.67
N ALA A 193 3.75 12.31 -9.58
CA ALA A 193 5.18 12.62 -9.71
C ALA A 193 5.53 13.18 -11.10
N GLY A 194 4.82 12.78 -12.16
CA GLY A 194 5.00 13.32 -13.51
C GLY A 194 4.36 14.69 -13.75
N ARG A 195 3.52 15.19 -12.83
CA ARG A 195 2.89 16.52 -12.90
C ARG A 195 3.62 17.59 -12.09
N SER A 196 4.49 17.17 -11.16
CA SER A 196 5.41 18.03 -10.39
C SER A 196 6.67 18.36 -11.18
#